data_AF-A0A822FRV7-F1
#
_entry.id   AF-A0A822FRV7-F1
#
_cell.length_a   1.000
_cell.length_b   1.000
_cell.length_c   1.000
_cell.angle_alpha   90.00
_cell.angle_beta   90.00
_cell.angle_gamma   90.00
#
_symmetry.space_group_name_H-M   'P 1'
#
loop_
_entity.id
_entity.type
_entity.pdbx_description
1 polymer ?
#
loop_
_entity_poly.entity_id
_entity_poly.type
_entity_poly.pdbx_seq_one_letter_code
_entity_poly.pdbx_strand_id
1 'polypeptide(L)'
;SGTAANLAFAVVLARLFRTSTYPKYKYRVWFCWRGAEEIGALGSNFHVTQARKSTILGERITDYLVNLNFDMLGSPNFKFGIYDGRTIRNNTPPSAIPGSVRISALFRDWFIRHELPWDFADIDGRGDYSSFLASGIAIGGLISGVDDIKSQEQRDRYDRLLGQGLGGLANVVHDPCYHKVCDTIQNINLFGYEKMVQAAAFVIESLARLPDLKSWLYPINEI
;
A
#
# COMPACT_ATOMS: atom_id res chain seq x y z
N SER A 1 1.47 3.57 -12.11
CA SER A 1 0.84 2.23 -11.85
C SER A 1 -0.19 2.25 -10.72
N GLY A 2 0.10 2.81 -9.54
CA GLY A 2 -0.84 2.91 -8.40
C GLY A 2 -2.16 3.62 -8.71
N THR A 3 -2.11 4.77 -9.39
CA THR A 3 -3.29 5.52 -9.87
C THR A 3 -4.29 4.65 -10.65
N ALA A 4 -3.79 3.81 -11.56
CA ALA A 4 -4.64 2.92 -12.36
C ALA A 4 -5.24 1.78 -11.52
N ALA A 5 -4.49 1.27 -10.55
CA ALA A 5 -4.98 0.25 -9.61
C ALA A 5 -6.13 0.81 -8.76
N ASN A 6 -5.95 2.01 -8.20
CA ASN A 6 -6.99 2.69 -7.43
C ASN A 6 -8.28 2.90 -8.25
N LEU A 7 -8.15 3.27 -9.53
CA LEU A 7 -9.30 3.43 -10.40
C LEU A 7 -10.01 2.10 -10.66
N ALA A 8 -9.24 1.04 -10.92
CA ALA A 8 -9.77 -0.30 -11.10
C ALA A 8 -10.55 -0.77 -9.86
N PHE A 9 -10.00 -0.58 -8.65
CA PHE A 9 -10.70 -0.90 -7.41
C PHE A 9 -12.02 -0.13 -7.28
N ALA A 10 -12.00 1.19 -7.50
CA ALA A 10 -13.19 2.00 -7.40
C ALA A 10 -14.31 1.54 -8.37
N VAL A 11 -13.95 1.28 -9.63
CA VAL A 11 -14.91 0.85 -10.65
C VAL A 11 -15.44 -0.56 -10.37
N VAL A 12 -14.56 -1.50 -10.02
CA VAL A 12 -14.94 -2.90 -9.76
C VAL A 12 -15.82 -2.99 -8.50
N LEU A 13 -15.43 -2.35 -7.41
CA LEU A 13 -16.23 -2.33 -6.18
C LEU A 13 -17.59 -1.67 -6.39
N ALA A 14 -17.65 -0.56 -7.13
CA ALA A 14 -18.91 0.08 -7.46
C ALA A 14 -19.85 -0.84 -8.25
N ARG A 15 -19.32 -1.68 -9.15
CA ARG A 15 -20.11 -2.70 -9.87
C ARG A 15 -20.58 -3.81 -8.93
N LEU A 16 -19.69 -4.32 -8.08
CA LEU A 16 -20.02 -5.39 -7.13
C LEU A 16 -21.12 -4.97 -6.14
N PHE A 17 -21.07 -3.73 -5.64
CA PHE A 17 -22.10 -3.20 -4.74
C PHE A 17 -23.48 -2.98 -5.38
N ARG A 18 -23.58 -2.98 -6.71
CA ARG A 18 -24.88 -2.97 -7.40
C ARG A 18 -25.55 -4.34 -7.43
N THR A 19 -24.82 -5.41 -7.11
CA THR A 19 -25.37 -6.76 -7.02
C THR A 19 -25.99 -7.00 -5.64
N SER A 20 -27.03 -7.83 -5.56
CA SER A 20 -27.70 -8.17 -4.30
C SER A 20 -26.94 -9.22 -3.48
N THR A 21 -26.08 -10.00 -4.12
CA THR A 21 -25.35 -11.12 -3.50
C THR A 21 -24.03 -10.69 -2.88
N TYR A 22 -23.51 -9.52 -3.23
CA TYR A 22 -22.24 -9.05 -2.71
C TYR A 22 -22.36 -8.52 -1.28
N PRO A 23 -21.63 -9.08 -0.31
CA PRO A 23 -21.68 -8.62 1.07
C PRO A 23 -21.23 -7.16 1.18
N LYS A 24 -22.11 -6.32 1.72
CA LYS A 24 -21.82 -4.90 1.93
C LYS A 24 -20.72 -4.72 2.97
N TYR A 25 -19.88 -3.71 2.79
CA TYR A 25 -18.83 -3.38 3.75
C TYR A 25 -19.41 -2.73 5.00
N LYS A 26 -18.77 -2.99 6.14
CA LYS A 26 -19.07 -2.32 7.40
C LYS A 26 -18.43 -0.92 7.45
N TYR A 27 -17.28 -0.77 6.83
CA TYR A 27 -16.54 0.49 6.75
C TYR A 27 -16.55 1.06 5.34
N ARG A 28 -16.60 2.40 5.25
CA ARG A 28 -16.53 3.12 3.98
C ARG A 28 -15.10 3.04 3.43
N VAL A 29 -14.96 2.69 2.16
CA VAL A 29 -13.71 2.78 1.41
C VAL A 29 -13.73 4.08 0.59
N TRP A 30 -12.71 4.92 0.76
CA TRP A 30 -12.56 6.17 0.02
C TRP A 30 -11.30 6.12 -0.84
N PHE A 31 -11.48 6.28 -2.15
CA PHE A 31 -10.38 6.39 -3.12
C PHE A 31 -9.96 7.83 -3.28
N CYS A 32 -8.65 8.07 -3.23
CA CYS A 32 -8.05 9.38 -3.41
C CYS A 32 -6.91 9.31 -4.43
N TRP A 33 -6.79 10.36 -5.24
CA TRP A 33 -5.65 10.62 -6.10
C TRP A 33 -5.01 11.92 -5.64
N ARG A 34 -3.73 11.87 -5.30
CA ARG A 34 -3.01 12.99 -4.71
C ARG A 34 -2.27 13.75 -5.81
N GLY A 35 -2.37 15.07 -5.78
CA GLY A 35 -1.56 15.94 -6.62
C GLY A 35 -0.30 16.39 -5.89
N ALA A 36 0.72 16.79 -6.65
CA ALA A 36 1.94 17.39 -6.13
C ALA A 36 2.66 16.54 -5.05
N GLU A 37 2.64 15.21 -5.22
CA GLU A 37 3.42 14.30 -4.38
C GLU A 37 4.92 14.53 -4.58
N GLU A 38 5.35 14.59 -5.84
CA GLU A 38 6.76 14.69 -6.26
C GLU A 38 7.48 15.98 -5.82
N ILE A 39 6.73 16.96 -5.33
CA ILE A 39 7.27 18.22 -4.81
C ILE A 39 7.06 18.35 -3.30
N GLY A 40 6.92 17.22 -2.61
CA GLY A 40 6.88 17.13 -1.14
C GLY A 40 5.50 16.79 -0.57
N ALA A 41 4.78 15.84 -1.17
CA ALA A 41 3.50 15.33 -0.68
C ALA A 41 2.45 16.43 -0.42
N LEU A 42 2.46 17.51 -1.21
CA LEU A 42 1.69 18.72 -0.90
C LEU A 42 0.17 18.44 -0.89
N GLY A 43 -0.32 17.58 -1.78
CA GLY A 43 -1.73 17.21 -1.83
C GLY A 43 -2.22 16.45 -0.60
N SER A 44 -1.49 15.44 -0.15
CA SER A 44 -1.84 14.69 1.07
C SER A 44 -1.65 15.54 2.33
N ASN A 45 -0.59 16.34 2.40
CA ASN A 45 -0.35 17.31 3.48
C ASN A 45 -1.50 18.31 3.61
N PHE A 46 -1.96 18.86 2.48
CA PHE A 46 -3.11 19.77 2.45
C PHE A 46 -4.37 19.06 2.93
N HIS A 47 -4.66 17.88 2.38
CA HIS A 47 -5.85 17.10 2.73
C HIS A 47 -5.94 16.79 4.23
N VAL A 48 -4.85 16.27 4.82
CA VAL A 48 -4.80 15.97 6.27
C VAL A 48 -4.94 17.25 7.10
N THR A 49 -4.32 18.35 6.66
CA THR A 49 -4.43 19.65 7.33
C THR A 49 -5.88 20.15 7.36
N GLN A 50 -6.62 20.00 6.27
CA GLN A 50 -8.05 20.35 6.23
C GLN A 50 -8.88 19.40 7.08
N ALA A 51 -8.60 18.09 7.02
CA ALA A 51 -9.32 17.09 7.80
C ALA A 51 -9.19 17.31 9.31
N ARG A 52 -8.03 17.78 9.79
CA ARG A 52 -7.84 18.16 11.21
C ARG A 52 -8.70 19.33 11.66
N LYS A 53 -9.12 20.20 10.74
CA LYS A 53 -9.95 21.38 11.01
C LYS A 53 -11.43 21.16 10.71
N SER A 54 -11.76 20.13 9.93
CA SER A 54 -13.13 19.85 9.53
C SER A 54 -13.99 19.44 10.73
N THR A 55 -15.25 19.84 10.69
CA THR A 55 -16.30 19.39 11.61
C THR A 55 -17.32 18.48 10.91
N ILE A 56 -17.18 18.28 9.59
CA ILE A 56 -18.11 17.54 8.75
C ILE A 56 -17.84 16.04 8.88
N LEU A 57 -18.86 15.26 9.26
CA LEU A 57 -18.75 13.81 9.39
C LEU A 57 -18.27 13.17 8.08
N GLY A 58 -17.18 12.39 8.17
CA GLY A 58 -16.53 11.73 7.04
C GLY A 58 -15.38 12.53 6.44
N GLU A 59 -15.18 13.79 6.86
CA GLU A 59 -14.05 14.63 6.46
C GLU A 59 -13.11 14.95 7.63
N ARG A 60 -13.50 14.61 8.86
CA ARG A 60 -12.66 14.85 10.04
C ARG A 60 -11.55 13.83 10.09
N ILE A 61 -10.38 14.25 10.56
CA ILE A 61 -9.23 13.36 10.73
C ILE A 61 -9.57 12.15 11.64
N THR A 62 -10.47 12.33 12.60
CA THR A 62 -10.93 11.30 13.53
C THR A 62 -11.86 10.26 12.91
N ASP A 63 -12.38 10.51 11.72
CA ASP A 63 -13.20 9.56 10.96
C ASP A 63 -12.32 8.61 10.12
N TYR A 64 -11.02 8.88 10.00
CA TYR A 64 -10.08 8.08 9.21
C TYR A 64 -9.43 7.00 10.08
N LEU A 65 -9.63 5.73 9.71
CA LEU A 65 -9.09 4.60 10.45
C LEU A 65 -7.77 4.08 9.87
N VAL A 66 -7.64 4.07 8.54
CA VAL A 66 -6.49 3.50 7.85
C VAL A 66 -6.19 4.29 6.59
N ASN A 67 -4.90 4.46 6.26
CA ASN A 67 -4.43 4.89 4.95
C ASN A 67 -3.69 3.74 4.27
N LEU A 68 -4.19 3.29 3.12
CA LEU A 68 -3.48 2.34 2.26
C LEU A 68 -2.87 3.11 1.09
N ASN A 69 -1.55 3.10 0.99
CA ASN A 69 -0.82 3.81 -0.06
C ASN A 69 -0.29 2.83 -1.11
N PHE A 70 -0.46 3.21 -2.38
CA PHE A 70 -0.07 2.40 -3.52
C PHE A 70 0.73 3.28 -4.47
N ASP A 71 2.03 3.33 -4.25
CA ASP A 71 2.95 4.12 -5.04
C ASP A 71 3.99 3.20 -5.65
N MET A 72 4.13 3.28 -6.98
CA MET A 72 4.89 2.34 -7.81
C MET A 72 4.54 0.86 -7.53
N LEU A 73 3.57 0.30 -8.29
CA LEU A 73 3.18 -1.12 -8.19
C LEU A 73 3.66 -2.00 -9.35
N GLY A 74 4.44 -1.46 -10.31
CA GLY A 74 4.69 -2.12 -11.59
C GLY A 74 6.13 -2.12 -12.08
N SER A 75 7.13 -1.87 -11.23
CA SER A 75 8.54 -1.73 -11.63
C SER A 75 9.02 -2.93 -12.47
N PRO A 76 9.85 -2.72 -13.50
CA PRO A 76 10.22 -3.79 -14.45
C PRO A 76 11.00 -4.93 -13.78
N ASN A 77 11.91 -4.62 -12.86
CA ASN A 77 12.66 -5.59 -12.05
C ASN A 77 12.02 -5.73 -10.66
N PHE A 78 10.69 -5.86 -10.60
CA PHE A 78 9.87 -5.76 -9.39
C PHE A 78 10.36 -6.54 -8.16
N LYS A 79 10.02 -6.02 -6.97
CA LYS A 79 9.78 -6.80 -5.76
C LYS A 79 8.30 -6.77 -5.40
N PHE A 80 7.82 -7.75 -4.63
CA PHE A 80 6.53 -7.70 -3.94
C PHE A 80 6.74 -7.08 -2.56
N GLY A 81 6.99 -5.76 -2.54
CA GLY A 81 7.32 -5.01 -1.34
C GLY A 81 6.09 -4.61 -0.53
N ILE A 82 6.18 -4.77 0.78
CA ILE A 82 5.16 -4.45 1.79
C ILE A 82 5.75 -3.41 2.73
N TYR A 83 5.08 -2.27 2.93
CA TYR A 83 5.55 -1.31 3.94
C TYR A 83 5.59 -1.96 5.33
N ASP A 84 6.74 -1.92 6.00
CA ASP A 84 6.94 -2.60 7.27
C ASP A 84 6.48 -1.77 8.47
N GLY A 85 5.25 -2.02 8.94
CA GLY A 85 4.71 -1.34 10.12
C GLY A 85 5.56 -1.50 11.39
N ARG A 86 6.48 -2.47 11.45
CA ARG A 86 7.36 -2.69 12.62
C ARG A 86 8.56 -1.74 12.64
N THR A 87 8.89 -1.13 11.50
CA THR A 87 10.01 -0.18 11.38
C THR A 87 9.54 1.28 11.48
N ILE A 88 8.27 1.52 11.83
CA ILE A 88 7.76 2.87 12.10
C ILE A 88 8.57 3.48 13.24
N ARG A 89 9.11 4.68 13.00
CA ARG A 89 9.96 5.39 13.96
C ARG A 89 9.16 5.81 15.21
N ASN A 90 9.82 5.75 16.37
CA ASN A 90 9.24 6.11 17.68
C ASN A 90 8.77 7.58 17.80
N ASN A 91 9.13 8.45 16.86
CA ASN A 91 8.63 9.83 16.79
C ASN A 91 7.26 9.96 16.10
N THR A 92 6.67 8.85 15.68
CA THR A 92 5.29 8.75 15.19
C THR A 92 4.34 8.50 16.37
N PRO A 93 3.08 8.97 16.35
CA PRO A 93 2.11 8.60 17.39
C PRO A 93 2.01 7.07 17.56
N PRO A 94 2.30 6.52 18.76
CA PRO A 94 2.39 5.08 18.99
C PRO A 94 1.10 4.31 18.63
N SER A 95 -0.05 4.98 18.70
CA SER A 95 -1.35 4.40 18.37
C SER A 95 -1.43 3.86 16.93
N ALA A 96 -0.66 4.40 15.98
CA ALA A 96 -0.68 3.94 14.60
C ALA A 96 0.07 2.61 14.39
N ILE A 97 0.96 2.23 15.31
CA ILE A 97 1.91 1.12 15.11
C ILE A 97 1.19 -0.24 15.08
N PRO A 98 0.35 -0.63 16.07
CA PRO A 98 -0.26 -1.96 16.09
C PRO A 98 -1.08 -2.25 14.82
N GLY A 99 -1.90 -1.30 14.40
CA GLY A 99 -2.69 -1.40 13.17
C GLY A 99 -1.80 -1.54 11.93
N SER A 100 -0.74 -0.74 11.82
CA SER A 100 0.18 -0.81 10.68
C SER A 100 0.93 -2.15 10.61
N VAL A 101 1.38 -2.68 11.75
CA VAL A 101 1.99 -4.02 11.86
C VAL A 101 1.00 -5.11 11.41
N ARG A 102 -0.25 -5.03 11.85
CA ARG A 102 -1.29 -6.00 11.49
C ARG A 102 -1.64 -5.94 9.99
N ILE A 103 -1.69 -4.74 9.41
CA ILE A 103 -1.90 -4.58 7.95
C ILE A 103 -0.72 -5.17 7.16
N SER A 104 0.51 -4.91 7.61
CA SER A 104 1.72 -5.47 6.99
C SER A 104 1.71 -7.00 7.01
N ALA A 105 1.30 -7.60 8.14
CA ALA A 105 1.13 -9.04 8.27
C ALA A 105 0.02 -9.56 7.33
N LEU A 106 -1.08 -8.84 7.17
CA LEU A 106 -2.17 -9.23 6.28
C LEU A 106 -1.73 -9.30 4.81
N PHE A 107 -0.91 -8.34 4.36
CA PHE A 107 -0.29 -8.39 3.04
C PHE A 107 0.66 -9.60 2.92
N ARG A 108 1.55 -9.78 3.89
CA ARG A 108 2.51 -10.90 3.91
C ARG A 108 1.80 -12.25 3.81
N ASP A 109 0.75 -12.44 4.62
CA ASP A 109 0.00 -13.68 4.67
C ASP A 109 -0.74 -13.94 3.34
N TRP A 110 -1.13 -12.89 2.61
CA TRP A 110 -1.64 -13.05 1.25
C TRP A 110 -0.57 -13.59 0.31
N PHE A 111 0.63 -13.00 0.26
CA PHE A 111 1.71 -13.51 -0.61
C PHE A 111 2.11 -14.94 -0.24
N ILE A 112 2.23 -15.25 1.05
CA ILE A 112 2.53 -16.62 1.53
C ILE A 112 1.46 -17.60 1.06
N ARG A 113 0.18 -17.28 1.22
CA ARG A 113 -0.93 -18.15 0.80
C ARG A 113 -0.94 -18.42 -0.70
N HIS A 114 -0.44 -17.49 -1.50
CA HIS A 114 -0.37 -17.62 -2.96
C HIS A 114 1.00 -18.12 -3.43
N GLU A 115 1.85 -18.59 -2.51
CA GLU A 115 3.20 -19.12 -2.81
C GLU A 115 4.10 -18.12 -3.55
N LEU A 116 3.86 -16.82 -3.33
CA LEU A 116 4.61 -15.74 -3.95
C LEU A 116 5.74 -15.26 -3.03
N PRO A 117 6.87 -14.79 -3.60
CA PRO A 117 7.88 -14.09 -2.82
C PRO A 117 7.29 -12.79 -2.23
N TRP A 118 7.95 -12.23 -1.24
CA TRP A 118 7.58 -10.93 -0.66
C TRP A 118 8.80 -10.31 0.02
N ASP A 119 8.79 -8.99 0.17
CA ASP A 119 9.82 -8.24 0.87
C ASP A 119 9.18 -7.19 1.76
N PHE A 120 9.87 -6.87 2.85
CA PHE A 120 9.56 -5.63 3.56
C PHE A 120 10.22 -4.46 2.85
N ALA A 121 9.50 -3.35 2.81
CA ALA A 121 9.94 -2.07 2.31
C ALA A 121 9.91 -1.06 3.45
N ASP A 122 10.91 -0.17 3.46
CA ASP A 122 11.04 0.82 4.51
C ASP A 122 9.91 1.84 4.46
N ILE A 123 9.51 2.30 5.65
CA ILE A 123 8.67 3.49 5.83
C ILE A 123 9.61 4.66 6.03
N ASP A 124 10.14 5.18 4.92
CA ASP A 124 11.21 6.19 4.93
C ASP A 124 10.69 7.64 5.03
N GLY A 125 9.38 7.83 4.82
CA GLY A 125 8.69 9.12 4.87
C GLY A 125 8.45 9.75 3.50
N ARG A 126 8.90 9.11 2.42
CA ARG A 126 8.63 9.49 1.03
C ARG A 126 7.33 8.82 0.60
N GLY A 127 6.27 9.62 0.49
CA GLY A 127 4.96 9.15 0.05
C GLY A 127 3.79 9.78 0.81
N ASP A 128 2.61 9.69 0.19
CA ASP A 128 1.37 10.31 0.68
C ASP A 128 0.82 9.74 1.99
N TYR A 129 1.35 8.60 2.47
CA TYR A 129 0.97 8.03 3.77
C TYR A 129 1.55 8.82 4.96
N SER A 130 2.63 9.57 4.75
CA SER A 130 3.43 10.22 5.80
C SER A 130 2.60 11.15 6.71
N SER A 131 1.76 12.01 6.12
CA SER A 131 0.88 12.92 6.86
C SER A 131 -0.23 12.22 7.64
N PHE A 132 -0.72 11.07 7.14
CA PHE A 132 -1.69 10.25 7.86
C PHE A 132 -1.04 9.58 9.07
N LEU A 133 0.13 8.99 8.85
CA LEU A 133 0.93 8.37 9.90
C LEU A 133 1.28 9.37 11.01
N ALA A 134 1.72 10.59 10.66
CA ALA A 134 1.97 11.68 11.60
C ALA A 134 0.71 12.18 12.33
N SER A 135 -0.48 11.81 11.87
CA SER A 135 -1.77 12.07 12.54
C SER A 135 -2.23 10.90 13.42
N GLY A 136 -1.42 9.85 13.57
CA GLY A 136 -1.76 8.66 14.35
C GLY A 136 -2.69 7.68 13.65
N ILE A 137 -2.85 7.82 12.33
CA ILE A 137 -3.64 6.90 11.51
C ILE A 137 -2.75 5.73 11.10
N ALA A 138 -3.21 4.51 11.33
CA ALA A 138 -2.54 3.30 10.86
C ALA A 138 -2.37 3.32 9.34
N ILE A 139 -1.20 2.89 8.87
CA ILE A 139 -0.86 2.87 7.45
C ILE A 139 -0.52 1.47 6.97
N GLY A 140 -0.60 1.27 5.67
CA GLY A 140 -0.07 0.10 5.00
C GLY A 140 0.00 0.35 3.51
N GLY A 141 0.48 -0.62 2.76
CA GLY A 141 0.62 -0.45 1.33
C GLY A 141 1.65 -1.37 0.72
N LEU A 142 1.81 -1.19 -0.58
CA LEU A 142 2.67 -2.00 -1.41
C LEU A 142 3.52 -1.10 -2.29
N ILE A 143 4.73 -1.56 -2.59
CA ILE A 143 5.68 -0.91 -3.48
C ILE A 143 6.49 -1.97 -4.24
N SER A 144 6.69 -1.77 -5.54
CA SER A 144 7.37 -2.73 -6.40
C SER A 144 8.88 -2.53 -6.49
N GLY A 145 9.45 -1.65 -5.65
CA GLY A 145 10.85 -1.23 -5.67
C GLY A 145 11.07 -0.04 -6.59
N VAL A 146 12.08 0.76 -6.26
CA VAL A 146 12.33 2.07 -6.88
C VAL A 146 13.78 2.13 -7.35
N ASP A 147 14.60 2.94 -6.69
CA ASP A 147 16.03 3.12 -6.92
C ASP A 147 16.89 2.14 -6.11
N ASP A 148 16.27 1.31 -5.28
CA ASP A 148 16.95 0.26 -4.52
C ASP A 148 17.37 -0.93 -5.41
N ILE A 149 18.50 -1.55 -5.06
CA ILE A 149 19.12 -2.63 -5.84
C ILE A 149 18.54 -3.98 -5.44
N LYS A 150 18.09 -4.75 -6.43
CA LYS A 150 17.74 -6.16 -6.23
C LYS A 150 19.00 -6.97 -5.94
N SER A 151 19.13 -7.52 -4.74
CA SER A 151 20.29 -8.35 -4.38
C SER A 151 20.27 -9.70 -5.11
N GLN A 152 21.43 -10.38 -5.15
CA GLN A 152 21.53 -11.75 -5.69
C GLN A 152 20.59 -12.70 -4.93
N GLU A 153 20.57 -12.63 -3.61
CA GLU A 153 19.71 -13.45 -2.75
C GLU A 153 18.22 -13.20 -3.01
N GLN A 154 17.83 -11.93 -3.19
CA GLN A 154 16.45 -11.58 -3.51
C GLN A 154 16.07 -12.14 -4.89
N ARG A 155 16.91 -11.93 -5.91
CA ARG A 155 16.70 -12.47 -7.26
C ARG A 155 16.54 -14.00 -7.21
N ASP A 156 17.42 -14.71 -6.53
CA ASP A 156 17.41 -16.18 -6.47
C ASP A 156 16.21 -16.73 -5.71
N ARG A 157 15.73 -16.02 -4.69
CA ARG A 157 14.48 -16.37 -3.99
C ARG A 157 13.27 -16.17 -4.90
N TYR A 158 13.21 -15.09 -5.67
CA TYR A 158 12.11 -14.86 -6.61
C TYR A 158 12.14 -15.89 -7.74
N ASP A 159 13.32 -16.20 -8.29
CA ASP A 159 13.48 -17.20 -9.34
C ASP A 159 12.98 -18.59 -8.91
N ARG A 160 13.27 -18.96 -7.65
CA ARG A 160 12.81 -20.23 -7.06
C ARG A 160 11.29 -20.32 -6.91
N LEU A 161 10.64 -19.22 -6.50
CA LEU A 161 9.20 -19.22 -6.21
C LEU A 161 8.35 -18.94 -7.45
N LEU A 162 8.86 -18.14 -8.40
CA LEU A 162 8.13 -17.75 -9.60
C LEU A 162 8.43 -18.66 -10.79
N GLY A 163 9.59 -19.31 -10.80
CA GLY A 163 10.09 -20.09 -11.92
C GLY A 163 11.37 -19.48 -12.50
N GLN A 164 12.20 -20.34 -13.08
CA GLN A 164 13.51 -19.98 -13.60
C GLN A 164 13.41 -18.88 -14.67
N GLY A 165 14.16 -17.80 -14.49
CA GLY A 165 14.16 -16.61 -15.34
C GLY A 165 13.15 -15.53 -14.94
N LEU A 166 12.28 -15.78 -13.96
CA LEU A 166 11.25 -14.83 -13.50
C LEU A 166 11.68 -14.06 -12.25
N GLY A 167 12.86 -14.34 -11.70
CA GLY A 167 13.41 -13.62 -10.54
C GLY A 167 13.87 -12.18 -10.83
N GLY A 168 13.99 -11.81 -12.10
CA GLY A 168 14.57 -10.53 -12.54
C GLY A 168 16.09 -10.53 -12.53
N LEU A 169 16.68 -9.33 -12.43
CA LEU A 169 18.13 -9.10 -12.54
C LEU A 169 18.72 -8.75 -11.17
N ALA A 170 19.73 -9.50 -10.75
CA ALA A 170 20.52 -9.19 -9.57
C ALA A 170 21.48 -8.01 -9.81
N ASN A 171 21.78 -7.27 -8.76
CA ASN A 171 22.67 -6.10 -8.77
C ASN A 171 22.23 -4.98 -9.72
N VAL A 172 20.93 -4.94 -10.03
CA VAL A 172 20.28 -3.90 -10.83
C VAL A 172 19.15 -3.30 -10.01
N VAL A 173 18.93 -1.99 -10.16
CA VAL A 173 17.81 -1.30 -9.50
C VAL A 173 16.45 -1.90 -9.91
N HIS A 174 15.45 -1.77 -9.04
CA HIS A 174 14.10 -2.27 -9.33
C HIS A 174 13.43 -1.51 -10.49
N ASP A 175 13.61 -0.20 -10.54
CA ASP A 175 13.15 0.67 -11.63
C ASP A 175 14.29 1.53 -12.20
N PRO A 176 14.90 1.12 -13.34
CA PRO A 176 15.97 1.88 -13.97
C PRO A 176 15.49 3.20 -14.60
N CYS A 177 14.18 3.37 -14.76
CA CYS A 177 13.54 4.54 -15.36
C CYS A 177 12.88 5.47 -14.34
N TYR A 178 12.99 5.20 -13.03
CA TYR A 178 12.50 6.09 -11.98
C TYR A 178 12.95 7.54 -12.20
N HIS A 179 12.00 8.47 -12.24
CA HIS A 179 12.19 9.91 -12.51
C HIS A 179 12.90 10.24 -13.83
N LYS A 180 12.79 9.37 -14.84
CA LYS A 180 13.39 9.56 -16.16
C LYS A 180 12.34 9.52 -17.26
N VAL A 181 12.72 10.06 -18.43
CA VAL A 181 11.86 10.10 -19.62
C VAL A 181 11.43 8.72 -20.16
N CYS A 182 12.12 7.66 -19.76
CA CYS A 182 11.78 6.30 -20.16
C CYS A 182 10.68 5.66 -19.28
N ASP A 183 10.25 6.31 -18.19
CA ASP A 183 9.11 5.85 -17.39
C ASP A 183 7.80 6.05 -18.19
N THR A 184 7.47 5.02 -18.95
CA THR A 184 6.38 4.97 -19.92
C THR A 184 5.57 3.70 -19.68
N ILE A 185 4.50 3.47 -20.44
CA ILE A 185 3.72 2.23 -20.30
C ILE A 185 4.54 0.97 -20.62
N GLN A 186 5.66 1.10 -21.32
CA GLN A 186 6.61 0.02 -21.59
C GLN A 186 7.49 -0.32 -20.36
N ASN A 187 7.55 0.54 -19.34
CA ASN A 187 8.33 0.36 -18.12
C ASN A 187 7.57 -0.44 -17.03
N ILE A 188 6.66 -1.34 -17.42
CA ILE A 188 5.79 -2.05 -16.47
C ILE A 188 5.95 -3.56 -16.59
N ASN A 189 6.26 -4.22 -15.47
CA ASN A 189 6.11 -5.66 -15.36
C ASN A 189 4.64 -6.02 -15.07
N LEU A 190 3.91 -6.49 -16.08
CA LEU A 190 2.48 -6.79 -15.96
C LEU A 190 2.16 -7.91 -14.97
N PHE A 191 2.99 -8.96 -14.93
CA PHE A 191 2.82 -10.05 -13.96
C PHE A 191 2.95 -9.54 -12.53
N GLY A 192 4.04 -8.80 -12.25
CA GLY A 192 4.28 -8.20 -10.95
C GLY A 192 3.14 -7.25 -10.54
N TYR A 193 2.73 -6.38 -11.47
CA TYR A 193 1.64 -5.43 -11.27
C TYR A 193 0.32 -6.13 -10.91
N GLU A 194 -0.05 -7.18 -11.64
CA GLU A 194 -1.29 -7.92 -11.38
C GLU A 194 -1.33 -8.49 -9.95
N LYS A 195 -0.23 -9.09 -9.48
CA LYS A 195 -0.16 -9.66 -8.13
C LYS A 195 -0.22 -8.60 -7.04
N MET A 196 0.43 -7.46 -7.24
CA MET A 196 0.35 -6.31 -6.33
C MET A 196 -1.09 -5.77 -6.25
N VAL A 197 -1.78 -5.67 -7.39
CA VAL A 197 -3.18 -5.23 -7.45
C VAL A 197 -4.13 -6.22 -6.76
N GLN A 198 -3.92 -7.52 -6.93
CA GLN A 198 -4.71 -8.57 -6.25
C GLN A 198 -4.50 -8.53 -4.72
N ALA A 199 -3.26 -8.39 -4.27
CA ALA A 199 -2.93 -8.26 -2.85
C ALA A 199 -3.58 -7.00 -2.23
N ALA A 200 -3.48 -5.86 -2.91
CA ALA A 200 -4.11 -4.60 -2.52
C ALA A 200 -5.63 -4.74 -2.40
N ALA A 201 -6.30 -5.33 -3.41
CA ALA A 201 -7.72 -5.58 -3.37
C ALA A 201 -8.11 -6.45 -2.16
N PHE A 202 -7.40 -7.56 -1.94
CA PHE A 202 -7.66 -8.45 -0.81
C PHE A 202 -7.59 -7.74 0.54
N VAL A 203 -6.58 -6.89 0.76
CA VAL A 203 -6.45 -6.14 2.01
C VAL A 203 -7.56 -5.10 2.17
N ILE A 204 -7.87 -4.33 1.12
CA ILE A 204 -8.98 -3.36 1.14
C ILE A 204 -10.29 -4.06 1.56
N GLU A 205 -10.60 -5.18 0.89
CA GLU A 205 -11.79 -5.98 1.14
C GLU A 205 -11.84 -6.52 2.58
N SER A 206 -10.71 -7.06 3.04
CA SER A 206 -10.61 -7.66 4.37
C SER A 206 -10.85 -6.63 5.46
N LEU A 207 -10.17 -5.48 5.39
CA LEU A 207 -10.33 -4.40 6.36
C LEU A 207 -11.75 -3.83 6.36
N ALA A 208 -12.33 -3.63 5.17
CA ALA A 208 -13.67 -3.04 5.05
C ALA A 208 -14.79 -3.95 5.58
N ARG A 209 -14.56 -5.26 5.64
CA ARG A 209 -15.49 -6.28 6.16
C ARG A 209 -15.28 -6.66 7.62
N LEU A 210 -14.17 -6.26 8.26
CA LEU A 210 -13.91 -6.65 9.65
C LEU A 210 -15.10 -6.27 10.56
N PRO A 211 -15.50 -7.13 11.51
CA PRO A 211 -16.58 -6.80 12.44
C PRO A 211 -16.27 -5.60 13.32
N ASP A 212 -15.02 -5.41 13.72
CA ASP A 212 -14.58 -4.23 14.47
C ASP A 212 -13.16 -3.84 14.05
N LEU A 213 -13.08 -3.06 12.96
CA LEU A 213 -11.82 -2.55 12.43
C LEU A 213 -11.12 -1.62 13.41
N LYS A 214 -11.88 -0.84 14.21
CA LYS A 214 -11.27 0.14 15.11
C LYS A 214 -10.51 -0.56 16.23
N SER A 215 -11.13 -1.51 16.91
CA SER A 215 -10.46 -2.30 17.95
C SER A 215 -9.35 -3.19 17.39
N TRP A 216 -9.49 -3.62 16.13
CA TRP A 216 -8.43 -4.37 15.44
C TRP A 216 -7.23 -3.51 15.07
N LEU A 217 -7.40 -2.22 14.76
CA LEU A 217 -6.28 -1.31 14.46
C LEU A 217 -5.66 -0.69 15.72
N TYR A 218 -6.48 -0.38 16.72
CA TYR A 218 -6.12 0.41 17.90
C TYR A 218 -6.47 -0.34 19.20
N PRO A 219 -5.80 -1.47 19.50
CA PRO A 219 -6.02 -2.24 20.71
C PRO A 219 -5.63 -1.44 21.97
N ILE A 220 -6.49 -1.46 22.99
CA ILE A 220 -6.35 -0.66 24.22
C ILE A 220 -5.13 -1.09 25.08
N ASN A 221 -4.64 -2.32 24.91
CA ASN A 221 -3.63 -2.93 25.80
C ASN A 221 -2.24 -3.10 25.16
N GLU A 222 -1.96 -2.51 23.99
CA GLU A 222 -0.68 -2.67 23.27
C GLU A 222 0.07 -1.35 23.03
N ILE A 223 -0.24 -0.30 23.81
CA ILE A 223 0.42 1.03 23.74
C ILE A 223 1.27 1.27 24.98
#